data_AF-A0A1W9LMU7-F1
#
_entry.id   AF-A0A1W9LMU7-F1
#
_cell.length_a   1.000
_cell.length_b   1.000
_cell.length_c   1.000
_cell.angle_alpha   90.00
_cell.angle_beta   90.00
_cell.angle_gamma   90.00
#
_symmetry.space_group_name_H-M   'P 1'
#
loop_
_entity.id
_entity.type
_entity.pdbx_description
1 polymer ?
#
loop_
_entity_poly.entity_id
_entity_poly.type
_entity_poly.pdbx_seq_one_letter_code
_entity_poly.pdbx_strand_id
1 'polypeptide(L)'
;MNFKKTTIFAFGVFAAACFALPVLAVSRAGEGSPALKGFCSRVSELTSKIDQRINDRETKLETKRNENLDKLTVNKNERNAKKDENRDKRDANRQEHYSALEAKATTDAQKQAIAAFKTAVEAAITVRQTAVDTAIAAFRADIKKAMDDRKTAIDAAVDAFKGSESSAVDQAKSDCSAGVDQKTVRATFIASMKTARDKFQSDKQEIEKLRTSIEPLRATRKTAMDEAIQDFKTAMEKAKTDLKIALGQK
;
A
#
# COMPACT_ATOMS: atom_id res chain seq x y z
N MET A 1 11.10 -5.05 -25.52
CA MET A 1 11.33 -4.59 -24.14
C MET A 1 10.92 -5.70 -23.20
N ASN A 2 11.89 -6.49 -22.73
CA ASN A 2 11.68 -7.53 -21.74
C ASN A 2 11.24 -6.84 -20.43
N PHE A 3 9.95 -6.92 -20.11
CA PHE A 3 9.40 -6.56 -18.81
C PHE A 3 9.99 -7.54 -17.79
N LYS A 4 11.19 -7.24 -17.30
CA LYS A 4 11.73 -7.89 -16.10
C LYS A 4 10.69 -7.64 -15.02
N LYS A 5 10.03 -8.74 -14.61
CA LYS A 5 9.08 -8.84 -13.50
C LYS A 5 9.65 -8.03 -12.34
N THR A 6 9.18 -6.80 -12.17
CA THR A 6 9.50 -6.01 -11.00
C THR A 6 8.66 -6.63 -9.92
N THR A 7 9.31 -7.46 -9.13
CA THR A 7 8.81 -8.11 -7.93
C THR A 7 8.09 -7.03 -7.13
N ILE A 8 6.77 -7.01 -7.23
CA ILE A 8 5.94 -6.26 -6.30
C ILE A 8 6.30 -6.87 -4.97
N PHE A 9 6.92 -6.06 -4.10
CA PHE A 9 7.10 -6.38 -2.71
C PHE A 9 5.74 -6.86 -2.22
N ALA A 10 5.63 -8.17 -2.08
CA ALA A 10 4.56 -8.80 -1.33
C ALA A 10 4.68 -8.14 0.03
N PHE A 11 3.78 -7.17 0.30
CA PHE A 11 3.56 -6.70 1.66
C PHE A 11 3.29 -7.95 2.45
N GLY A 12 4.32 -8.29 3.23
CA GLY A 12 4.52 -9.61 3.76
C GLY A 12 3.25 -10.05 4.42
N VAL A 13 2.85 -11.26 4.05
CA VAL A 13 2.07 -12.19 4.85
C VAL A 13 2.16 -11.75 6.30
N PHE A 14 1.12 -11.07 6.80
CA PHE A 14 0.90 -11.07 8.23
C PHE A 14 0.57 -12.52 8.48
N ALA A 15 1.61 -13.28 8.85
CA ALA A 15 1.48 -14.63 9.32
C ALA A 15 0.27 -14.61 10.24
N ALA A 16 -0.71 -15.44 9.90
CA ALA A 16 -1.72 -15.85 10.83
C ALA A 16 -0.96 -16.44 12.01
N ALA A 17 -0.53 -15.58 12.93
CA ALA A 17 -0.24 -15.97 14.28
C ALA A 17 -1.61 -16.40 14.79
N CYS A 18 -1.92 -17.68 14.58
CA CYS A 18 -3.02 -18.38 15.16
C CYS A 18 -3.12 -17.86 16.59
N PHE A 19 -4.23 -17.19 16.90
CA PHE A 19 -4.63 -16.91 18.26
C PHE A 19 -5.09 -18.21 18.95
N ALA A 20 -4.33 -19.29 18.79
CA ALA A 20 -4.39 -20.43 19.67
C ALA A 20 -3.56 -20.07 20.91
N LEU A 21 -4.11 -19.19 21.75
CA LEU A 21 -3.75 -19.29 23.16
C LEU A 21 -4.26 -20.67 23.62
N PRO A 22 -3.44 -21.43 24.38
CA PRO A 22 -3.84 -22.74 24.86
C PRO A 22 -5.18 -22.60 25.58
N VAL A 23 -6.14 -23.43 25.16
CA VAL A 23 -7.32 -23.72 25.97
C VAL A 23 -6.77 -24.13 27.33
N LEU A 24 -6.91 -23.26 28.34
CA LEU A 24 -6.63 -23.61 29.72
C LEU A 24 -7.67 -24.66 30.10
N ALA A 25 -7.39 -25.92 29.78
CA ALA A 25 -8.03 -27.07 30.37
C ALA A 25 -7.69 -27.02 31.86
N VAL A 26 -8.66 -26.61 32.68
CA VAL A 26 -8.55 -26.71 34.13
C VAL A 26 -9.84 -27.34 34.65
N SER A 27 -9.58 -28.43 35.37
CA SER A 27 -10.43 -29.46 35.93
C SER A 27 -11.64 -28.98 36.74
N ARG A 28 -12.66 -29.84 36.78
CA ARG A 28 -13.83 -29.75 37.67
C ARG A 28 -13.40 -29.75 39.14
N ALA A 29 -14.14 -28.97 39.91
CA ALA A 29 -13.95 -28.67 41.31
C ALA A 29 -13.96 -29.91 42.23
N GLY A 30 -13.06 -29.90 43.21
CA GLY A 30 -13.20 -30.57 44.49
C GLY A 30 -13.18 -29.50 45.60
N GLU A 31 -14.05 -29.67 46.57
CA GLU A 31 -14.37 -28.72 47.65
C GLU A 31 -13.21 -28.55 48.66
N GLY A 32 -13.10 -27.34 49.24
CA GLY A 32 -12.40 -27.08 50.50
C GLY A 32 -10.87 -26.90 50.44
N SER A 33 -10.41 -25.68 50.15
CA SER A 33 -9.07 -25.21 50.61
C SER A 33 -9.03 -23.67 50.68
N PRO A 34 -8.39 -23.07 51.71
CA PRO A 34 -8.31 -21.62 51.85
C PRO A 34 -7.31 -21.02 50.84
N ALA A 35 -7.65 -19.84 50.31
CA ALA A 35 -6.79 -18.94 49.52
C ALA A 35 -6.45 -19.30 48.06
N LEU A 36 -7.39 -19.86 47.29
CA LEU A 36 -7.39 -19.59 45.84
C LEU A 36 -8.11 -18.26 45.59
N LYS A 37 -7.33 -17.19 45.38
CA LYS A 37 -7.82 -15.87 44.95
C LYS A 37 -8.82 -16.04 43.79
N GLY A 38 -10.10 -15.83 44.07
CA GLY A 38 -11.21 -15.94 43.13
C GLY A 38 -11.11 -14.97 41.96
N PHE A 39 -11.87 -15.17 40.88
CA PHE A 39 -11.80 -14.35 39.65
C PHE A 39 -11.89 -12.84 39.96
N CYS A 40 -12.83 -12.46 40.82
CA CYS A 40 -13.04 -11.07 41.23
C CYS A 40 -11.82 -10.43 41.90
N SER A 41 -11.05 -11.18 42.68
CA SER A 41 -9.82 -10.68 43.31
C SER A 41 -8.64 -10.50 42.33
N ARG A 42 -8.77 -11.00 41.10
CA ARG A 42 -7.72 -11.01 40.07
C ARG A 42 -8.10 -10.20 38.83
N VAL A 43 -9.32 -9.67 38.75
CA VAL A 43 -9.83 -9.01 37.54
C VAL A 43 -8.95 -7.83 37.15
N SER A 44 -8.51 -7.01 38.11
CA SER A 44 -7.63 -5.85 37.86
C SER A 44 -6.25 -6.24 37.33
N GLU A 45 -5.64 -7.31 37.86
CA GLU A 45 -4.35 -7.81 37.37
C GLU A 45 -4.48 -8.40 35.96
N LEU A 46 -5.58 -9.12 35.71
CA LEU A 46 -5.87 -9.69 34.39
C LEU A 46 -6.06 -8.59 33.35
N THR A 47 -6.84 -7.55 33.68
CA THR A 47 -7.06 -6.38 32.83
C THR A 47 -5.75 -5.67 32.50
N SER A 48 -4.93 -5.37 33.51
CA SER A 48 -3.63 -4.72 33.28
C SER A 48 -2.73 -5.50 32.30
N LYS A 49 -2.75 -6.84 32.39
CA LYS A 49 -2.04 -7.71 31.43
C LYS A 49 -2.68 -7.74 30.03
N ILE A 50 -3.97 -7.46 29.89
CA ILE A 50 -4.62 -7.32 28.58
C ILE A 50 -4.24 -5.97 27.98
N ASP A 51 -4.39 -4.88 28.74
CA ASP A 51 -3.99 -3.53 28.33
C ASP A 51 -2.54 -3.47 27.84
N GLN A 52 -1.61 -4.02 28.63
CA GLN A 52 -0.20 -4.07 28.25
C GLN A 52 0.01 -4.79 26.90
N ARG A 53 -0.67 -5.92 26.68
CA ARG A 53 -0.56 -6.67 25.43
C ARG A 53 -1.19 -5.93 24.24
N ILE A 54 -2.21 -5.12 24.46
CA ILE A 54 -2.80 -4.26 23.43
C ILE A 54 -1.80 -3.17 23.06
N ASN A 55 -1.28 -2.43 24.05
CA ASN A 55 -0.32 -1.35 23.85
C ASN A 55 0.97 -1.83 23.15
N ASP A 56 1.50 -3.00 23.54
CA ASP A 56 2.66 -3.62 22.88
C ASP A 56 2.39 -3.92 21.41
N ARG A 57 1.15 -4.33 21.07
CA ARG A 57 0.76 -4.65 19.69
C ARG A 57 0.50 -3.40 18.87
N GLU A 58 -0.07 -2.36 19.46
CA GLU A 58 -0.24 -1.04 18.83
C GLU A 58 1.13 -0.45 18.49
N THR A 59 2.07 -0.46 19.44
CA THR A 59 3.44 0.00 19.23
C THR A 59 4.10 -0.75 18.07
N LYS A 60 4.02 -2.10 18.07
CA LYS A 60 4.55 -2.93 16.97
C LYS A 60 3.89 -2.64 15.62
N LEU A 61 2.59 -2.34 15.61
CA LEU A 61 1.86 -1.98 14.41
C LEU A 61 2.35 -0.63 13.87
N GLU A 62 2.53 0.35 14.74
CA GLU A 62 3.02 1.68 14.38
C GLU A 62 4.47 1.64 13.87
N THR A 63 5.38 0.95 14.57
CA THR A 63 6.76 0.74 14.10
C THR A 63 6.79 0.15 12.70
N LYS A 64 6.02 -0.92 12.45
CA LYS A 64 5.93 -1.55 11.12
C LYS A 64 5.35 -0.60 10.05
N ARG A 65 4.41 0.26 10.42
CA ARG A 65 3.85 1.25 9.48
C ARG A 65 4.93 2.26 9.06
N ASN A 66 5.69 2.76 10.02
CA ASN A 66 6.78 3.72 9.77
C ASN A 66 7.89 3.10 8.92
N GLU A 67 8.37 1.90 9.28
CA GLU A 67 9.38 1.19 8.48
C GLU A 67 8.95 0.97 7.03
N ASN A 68 7.66 0.64 6.82
CA ASN A 68 7.13 0.45 5.47
C ASN A 68 7.01 1.78 4.71
N LEU A 69 6.62 2.86 5.38
CA LEU A 69 6.55 4.19 4.78
C LEU A 69 7.93 4.68 4.35
N ASP A 70 8.95 4.47 5.18
CA ASP A 70 10.33 4.83 4.88
C ASP A 70 10.85 4.05 3.67
N LYS A 71 10.66 2.72 3.68
CA LYS A 71 11.02 1.85 2.55
C LYS A 71 10.31 2.28 1.26
N LEU A 72 9.03 2.64 1.31
CA LEU A 72 8.30 3.11 0.15
C LEU A 72 8.84 4.44 -0.38
N THR A 73 9.21 5.35 0.52
CA THR A 73 9.76 6.67 0.20
C THR A 73 11.12 6.54 -0.47
N VAL A 74 12.04 5.76 0.11
CA VAL A 74 13.37 5.48 -0.47
C VAL A 74 13.22 4.87 -1.87
N ASN A 75 12.44 3.79 -1.99
CA ASN A 75 12.21 3.13 -3.27
C ASN A 75 11.57 4.05 -4.33
N LYS A 76 10.70 4.98 -3.92
CA LYS A 76 10.11 5.98 -4.82
C LYS A 76 11.17 6.95 -5.33
N ASN A 77 12.02 7.43 -4.44
CA ASN A 77 13.07 8.39 -4.77
C ASN A 77 14.12 7.78 -5.71
N GLU A 78 14.58 6.56 -5.43
CA GLU A 78 15.51 5.83 -6.31
C GLU A 78 14.94 5.61 -7.71
N ARG A 79 13.67 5.19 -7.81
CA ARG A 79 13.01 5.01 -9.11
C ARG A 79 12.86 6.33 -9.88
N ASN A 80 12.59 7.43 -9.19
CA ASN A 80 12.49 8.75 -9.82
C ASN A 80 13.88 9.18 -10.31
N ALA A 81 14.91 9.11 -9.47
CA ALA A 81 16.28 9.43 -9.86
C ALA A 81 16.72 8.61 -11.07
N LYS A 82 16.42 7.30 -11.10
CA LYS A 82 16.76 6.46 -12.24
C LYS A 82 15.96 6.82 -13.50
N LYS A 83 14.70 7.26 -13.35
CA LYS A 83 13.88 7.71 -14.48
C LYS A 83 14.50 8.97 -15.09
N ASP A 84 14.92 9.91 -14.26
CA ASP A 84 15.47 11.20 -14.67
C ASP A 84 16.85 11.02 -15.33
N GLU A 85 17.74 10.21 -14.73
CA GLU A 85 19.03 9.82 -15.36
C GLU A 85 18.83 9.20 -16.76
N ASN A 86 17.78 8.37 -16.92
CA ASN A 86 17.45 7.75 -18.20
C ASN A 86 16.80 8.71 -19.20
N ARG A 87 16.25 9.85 -18.75
CA ARG A 87 15.76 10.92 -19.62
C ARG A 87 16.96 11.72 -20.13
N ASP A 88 17.84 12.13 -19.24
CA ASP A 88 19.05 12.89 -19.58
C ASP A 88 19.90 12.15 -20.61
N LYS A 89 20.12 10.84 -20.42
CA LYS A 89 20.85 10.00 -21.39
C LYS A 89 20.15 9.93 -22.75
N ARG A 90 18.83 9.86 -22.77
CA ARG A 90 18.06 9.84 -24.04
C ARG A 90 18.04 11.19 -24.72
N ASP A 91 18.07 12.26 -23.96
CA ASP A 91 18.14 13.63 -24.46
C ASP A 91 19.51 13.90 -25.07
N ALA A 92 20.60 13.54 -24.38
CA ALA A 92 21.96 13.62 -24.91
C ALA A 92 22.13 12.85 -26.24
N ASN A 93 21.77 11.56 -26.26
CA ASN A 93 21.87 10.74 -27.48
C ASN A 93 21.04 11.33 -28.64
N ARG A 94 19.89 11.92 -28.33
CA ARG A 94 19.03 12.52 -29.36
C ARG A 94 19.62 13.82 -29.90
N GLN A 95 20.24 14.66 -29.07
CA GLN A 95 20.96 15.84 -29.53
C GLN A 95 22.14 15.47 -30.44
N GLU A 96 22.86 14.39 -30.14
CA GLU A 96 23.90 13.85 -31.02
C GLU A 96 23.33 13.43 -32.38
N HIS A 97 22.18 12.73 -32.39
CA HIS A 97 21.51 12.36 -33.63
C HIS A 97 21.03 13.57 -34.45
N TYR A 98 20.50 14.61 -33.81
CA TYR A 98 20.13 15.83 -34.51
C TYR A 98 21.34 16.53 -35.12
N SER A 99 22.43 16.65 -34.36
CA SER A 99 23.68 17.24 -34.85
C SER A 99 24.22 16.48 -36.06
N ALA A 100 24.13 15.14 -36.05
CA ALA A 100 24.54 14.31 -37.17
C ALA A 100 23.62 14.44 -38.41
N LEU A 101 22.33 14.73 -38.22
CA LEU A 101 21.41 15.03 -39.33
C LEU A 101 21.69 16.42 -39.91
N GLU A 102 21.85 17.42 -39.05
CA GLU A 102 22.15 18.81 -39.42
C GLU A 102 23.46 18.89 -40.23
N ALA A 103 24.51 18.14 -39.82
CA ALA A 103 25.78 18.08 -40.54
C ALA A 103 25.69 17.48 -41.97
N LYS A 104 24.63 16.71 -42.26
CA LYS A 104 24.39 16.12 -43.60
C LYS A 104 23.54 17.02 -44.49
N ALA A 105 22.95 18.08 -43.94
CA ALA A 105 22.06 18.98 -44.66
C ALA A 105 22.87 20.00 -45.45
N THR A 106 22.94 19.83 -46.78
CA THR A 106 23.73 20.72 -47.64
C THR A 106 22.92 21.89 -48.18
N THR A 107 21.59 21.76 -48.26
CA THR A 107 20.70 22.81 -48.77
C THR A 107 19.86 23.42 -47.65
N ASP A 108 19.42 24.67 -47.84
CA ASP A 108 18.58 25.34 -46.86
C ASP A 108 17.22 24.66 -46.69
N ALA A 109 16.68 24.06 -47.76
CA ALA A 109 15.47 23.24 -47.70
C ALA A 109 15.65 22.00 -46.80
N GLN A 110 16.79 21.31 -46.89
CA GLN A 110 17.10 20.17 -46.02
C GLN A 110 17.27 20.59 -44.56
N LYS A 111 17.95 21.72 -44.30
CA LYS A 111 18.10 22.27 -42.95
C LYS A 111 16.75 22.62 -42.32
N GLN A 112 15.86 23.27 -43.10
CA GLN A 112 14.51 23.61 -42.65
C GLN A 112 13.67 22.36 -42.35
N ALA A 113 13.78 21.32 -43.18
CA ALA A 113 13.10 20.04 -42.95
C ALA A 113 13.59 19.35 -41.67
N ILE A 114 14.90 19.36 -41.40
CA ILE A 114 15.47 18.80 -40.17
C ILE A 114 15.04 19.60 -38.94
N ALA A 115 14.98 20.93 -39.02
CA ALA A 115 14.47 21.77 -37.94
C ALA A 115 12.99 21.47 -37.62
N ALA A 116 12.16 21.28 -38.66
CA ALA A 116 10.77 20.87 -38.50
C ALA A 116 10.65 19.47 -37.87
N PHE A 117 11.46 18.51 -38.32
CA PHE A 117 11.53 17.16 -37.75
C PHE A 117 11.93 17.20 -36.27
N LYS A 118 12.98 17.93 -35.92
CA LYS A 118 13.44 18.12 -34.54
C LYS A 118 12.31 18.64 -33.65
N THR A 119 11.63 19.70 -34.10
CA THR A 119 10.50 20.29 -33.39
C THR A 119 9.37 19.27 -33.19
N ALA A 120 8.99 18.54 -34.24
CA ALA A 120 7.93 17.53 -34.15
C ALA A 120 8.27 16.39 -33.19
N VAL A 121 9.52 15.91 -33.21
CA VAL A 121 9.98 14.85 -32.31
C VAL A 121 10.03 15.32 -30.86
N GLU A 122 10.57 16.51 -30.58
CA GLU A 122 10.59 17.07 -29.21
C GLU A 122 9.18 17.30 -28.65
N ALA A 123 8.25 17.77 -29.49
CA ALA A 123 6.84 17.88 -29.11
C ALA A 123 6.24 16.52 -28.77
N ALA A 124 6.46 15.49 -29.61
CA ALA A 124 5.97 14.13 -29.36
C ALA A 124 6.55 13.52 -28.08
N ILE A 125 7.85 13.75 -27.81
CA ILE A 125 8.51 13.30 -26.59
C ILE A 125 7.89 13.99 -25.37
N THR A 126 7.70 15.30 -25.42
CA THR A 126 7.12 16.09 -24.33
C THR A 126 5.70 15.62 -24.01
N VAL A 127 4.86 15.41 -25.03
CA VAL A 127 3.51 14.87 -24.86
C VAL A 127 3.54 13.50 -24.19
N ARG A 128 4.38 12.59 -24.69
CA ARG A 128 4.52 11.25 -24.11
C ARG A 128 5.01 11.29 -22.66
N GLN A 129 6.04 12.09 -22.37
CA GLN A 129 6.58 12.21 -21.02
C GLN A 129 5.52 12.74 -20.05
N THR A 130 4.76 13.76 -20.46
CA THR A 130 3.69 14.36 -19.66
C THR A 130 2.57 13.37 -19.39
N ALA A 131 2.10 12.64 -20.40
CA ALA A 131 1.07 11.61 -20.25
C ALA A 131 1.53 10.48 -19.31
N VAL A 132 2.77 10.00 -19.49
CA VAL A 132 3.35 8.97 -18.63
C VAL A 132 3.51 9.45 -17.18
N ASP A 133 3.99 10.67 -16.97
CA ASP A 133 4.16 11.21 -15.62
C ASP A 133 2.81 11.41 -14.92
N THR A 134 1.81 11.90 -15.65
CA THR A 134 0.44 12.07 -15.16
C THR A 134 -0.15 10.73 -14.72
N ALA A 135 -0.07 9.69 -15.55
CA ALA A 135 -0.59 8.38 -15.21
C ALA A 135 0.20 7.68 -14.08
N ILE A 136 1.51 7.91 -13.96
CA ILE A 136 2.30 7.46 -12.79
C ILE A 136 1.87 8.20 -11.53
N ALA A 137 1.65 9.52 -11.60
CA ALA A 137 1.22 10.34 -10.47
C ALA A 137 -0.17 9.93 -9.98
N ALA A 138 -1.13 9.77 -10.89
CA ALA A 138 -2.49 9.29 -10.58
C ALA A 138 -2.44 7.92 -9.89
N PHE A 139 -1.74 6.94 -10.49
CA PHE A 139 -1.59 5.63 -9.89
C PHE A 139 -0.98 5.68 -8.47
N ARG A 140 0.02 6.53 -8.25
CA ARG A 140 0.64 6.70 -6.92
C ARG A 140 -0.34 7.32 -5.91
N ALA A 141 -1.14 8.28 -6.34
CA ALA A 141 -2.16 8.92 -5.50
C ALA A 141 -3.22 7.90 -5.08
N ASP A 142 -3.72 7.10 -6.02
CA ASP A 142 -4.74 6.08 -5.75
C ASP A 142 -4.22 5.00 -4.79
N ILE A 143 -2.98 4.54 -4.99
CA ILE A 143 -2.34 3.58 -4.07
C ILE A 143 -2.17 4.18 -2.67
N LYS A 144 -1.74 5.45 -2.57
CA LYS A 144 -1.64 6.14 -1.28
C LYS A 144 -3.01 6.20 -0.60
N LYS A 145 -4.05 6.59 -1.34
CA LYS A 145 -5.42 6.64 -0.82
C LYS A 145 -5.86 5.29 -0.29
N ALA A 146 -5.68 4.21 -1.05
CA ALA A 146 -6.02 2.85 -0.62
C ALA A 146 -5.26 2.41 0.65
N MET A 147 -4.00 2.83 0.79
CA MET A 147 -3.21 2.58 2.00
C MET A 147 -3.74 3.37 3.21
N ASP A 148 -4.10 4.64 3.02
CA ASP A 148 -4.65 5.50 4.08
C ASP A 148 -6.04 5.02 4.52
N ASP A 149 -6.89 4.61 3.57
CA ASP A 149 -8.20 3.98 3.83
C ASP A 149 -8.02 2.69 4.67
N ARG A 150 -7.07 1.83 4.28
CA ARG A 150 -6.75 0.60 5.04
C ARG A 150 -6.22 0.93 6.44
N LYS A 151 -5.37 1.95 6.59
CA LYS A 151 -4.88 2.39 7.90
C LYS A 151 -6.03 2.81 8.80
N THR A 152 -6.91 3.67 8.29
CA THR A 152 -8.08 4.18 9.01
C THR A 152 -9.00 3.05 9.46
N ALA A 153 -9.26 2.07 8.59
CA ALA A 153 -10.09 0.92 8.94
C ALA A 153 -9.47 0.03 10.02
N ILE A 154 -8.14 -0.16 9.99
CA ILE A 154 -7.43 -0.90 11.05
C ILE A 154 -7.50 -0.15 12.39
N ASP A 155 -7.27 1.16 12.37
CA ASP A 155 -7.32 1.99 13.58
C ASP A 155 -8.72 1.93 14.21
N ALA A 156 -9.77 2.09 13.39
CA ALA A 156 -11.15 1.94 13.84
C ALA A 156 -11.46 0.54 14.42
N ALA A 157 -10.93 -0.54 13.82
CA ALA A 157 -11.12 -1.89 14.35
C ALA A 157 -10.40 -2.10 15.69
N VAL A 158 -9.22 -1.50 15.87
CA VAL A 158 -8.47 -1.53 17.13
C VAL A 158 -9.24 -0.77 18.22
N ASP A 159 -9.72 0.44 17.91
CA ASP A 159 -10.50 1.25 18.84
C ASP A 159 -11.81 0.54 19.27
N ALA A 160 -12.51 -0.07 18.31
CA ALA A 160 -13.71 -0.85 18.60
C ALA A 160 -13.42 -2.07 19.52
N PHE A 161 -12.28 -2.73 19.32
CA PHE A 161 -11.84 -3.83 20.18
C PHE A 161 -11.55 -3.35 21.60
N LYS A 162 -10.83 -2.22 21.76
CA LYS A 162 -10.53 -1.61 23.07
C LYS A 162 -11.80 -1.16 23.80
N GLY A 163 -12.74 -0.55 23.09
CA GLY A 163 -14.04 -0.19 23.67
C GLY A 163 -14.82 -1.42 24.17
N SER A 164 -14.82 -2.51 23.40
CA SER A 164 -15.45 -3.77 23.79
C SER A 164 -14.78 -4.42 25.01
N GLU A 165 -13.45 -4.34 25.09
CA GLU A 165 -12.69 -4.83 26.24
C GLU A 165 -13.00 -4.01 27.50
N SER A 166 -12.91 -2.68 27.43
CA SER A 166 -13.23 -1.79 28.56
C SER A 166 -14.63 -2.09 29.10
N SER A 167 -15.61 -2.24 28.20
CA SER A 167 -16.99 -2.58 28.56
C SER A 167 -17.09 -3.93 29.28
N ALA A 168 -16.37 -4.96 28.80
CA ALA A 168 -16.34 -6.27 29.44
C ALA A 168 -15.68 -6.24 30.83
N VAL A 169 -14.61 -5.45 30.96
CA VAL A 169 -13.90 -5.24 32.24
C VAL A 169 -14.79 -4.52 33.25
N ASP A 170 -15.45 -3.43 32.83
CA ASP A 170 -16.30 -2.63 33.71
C ASP A 170 -17.52 -3.43 34.18
N GLN A 171 -18.12 -4.22 33.28
CA GLN A 171 -19.17 -5.18 33.65
C GLN A 171 -18.65 -6.19 34.69
N ALA A 172 -17.47 -6.79 34.46
CA ALA A 172 -16.91 -7.76 35.39
C ALA A 172 -16.63 -7.16 36.78
N LYS A 173 -16.13 -5.92 36.86
CA LYS A 173 -15.94 -5.19 38.13
C LYS A 173 -17.27 -4.90 38.83
N SER A 174 -18.27 -4.47 38.06
CA SER A 174 -19.62 -4.19 38.56
C SER A 174 -20.26 -5.45 39.15
N ASP A 175 -20.26 -6.55 38.40
CA ASP A 175 -20.83 -7.83 38.84
C ASP A 175 -20.12 -8.37 40.09
N CYS A 176 -18.79 -8.25 40.14
CA CYS A 176 -18.00 -8.61 41.31
C CYS A 176 -18.38 -7.77 42.55
N SER A 177 -18.65 -6.48 42.37
CA SER A 177 -19.05 -5.57 43.46
C SER A 177 -20.49 -5.81 43.91
N ALA A 178 -21.35 -6.26 42.99
CA ALA A 178 -22.73 -6.64 43.24
C ALA A 178 -22.89 -8.04 43.89
N GLY A 179 -21.78 -8.76 44.12
CA GLY A 179 -21.81 -10.09 44.75
C GLY A 179 -22.30 -11.21 43.83
N VAL A 180 -22.27 -11.02 42.51
CA VAL A 180 -22.59 -12.07 41.54
C VAL A 180 -21.61 -13.24 41.70
N ASP A 181 -22.09 -14.48 41.55
CA ASP A 181 -21.25 -15.67 41.62
C ASP A 181 -20.03 -15.57 40.68
N GLN A 182 -18.84 -15.83 41.21
CA GLN A 182 -17.59 -15.60 40.49
C GLN A 182 -17.44 -16.47 39.24
N LYS A 183 -18.06 -17.66 39.18
CA LYS A 183 -18.06 -18.50 37.97
C LYS A 183 -18.91 -17.83 36.89
N THR A 184 -20.05 -17.26 37.27
CA THR A 184 -20.91 -16.49 36.37
C THR A 184 -20.18 -15.26 35.85
N VAL A 185 -19.56 -14.44 36.70
CA VAL A 185 -18.80 -13.25 36.25
C VAL A 185 -17.70 -13.63 35.27
N ARG A 186 -16.93 -14.69 35.59
CA ARG A 186 -15.86 -15.18 34.72
C ARG A 186 -16.40 -15.66 33.36
N ALA A 187 -17.51 -16.41 33.35
CA ALA A 187 -18.11 -16.93 32.13
C ALA A 187 -18.57 -15.79 31.22
N THR A 188 -19.27 -14.79 31.78
CA THR A 188 -19.71 -13.59 31.06
C THR A 188 -18.53 -12.81 30.50
N PHE A 189 -17.50 -12.55 31.30
CA PHE A 189 -16.29 -11.86 30.82
C PHE A 189 -15.62 -12.59 29.65
N ILE A 190 -15.45 -13.91 29.75
CA ILE A 190 -14.83 -14.72 28.69
C ILE A 190 -15.68 -14.68 27.41
N ALA A 191 -17.01 -14.75 27.53
CA ALA A 191 -17.92 -14.67 26.41
C ALA A 191 -17.82 -13.30 25.70
N SER A 192 -17.88 -12.20 26.45
CA SER A 192 -17.73 -10.84 25.90
C SER A 192 -16.38 -10.66 25.19
N MET A 193 -15.30 -11.12 25.82
CA MET A 193 -13.96 -11.05 25.21
C MET A 193 -13.83 -11.94 23.97
N LYS A 194 -14.55 -13.06 23.90
CA LYS A 194 -14.60 -13.90 22.70
C LYS A 194 -15.31 -13.17 21.57
N THR A 195 -16.49 -12.61 21.83
CA THR A 195 -17.25 -11.82 20.84
C THR A 195 -16.42 -10.66 20.29
N ALA A 196 -15.72 -9.92 21.16
CA ALA A 196 -14.83 -8.83 20.74
C ALA A 196 -13.72 -9.31 19.80
N ARG A 197 -13.08 -10.45 20.09
CA ARG A 197 -12.03 -11.03 19.24
C ARG A 197 -12.57 -11.52 17.91
N ASP A 198 -13.71 -12.20 17.92
CA ASP A 198 -14.34 -12.72 16.71
C ASP A 198 -14.73 -11.56 15.78
N LYS A 199 -15.27 -10.46 16.35
CA LYS A 199 -15.54 -9.23 15.60
C LYS A 199 -14.26 -8.62 15.03
N PHE A 200 -13.22 -8.43 15.83
CA PHE A 200 -11.96 -7.87 15.35
C PHE A 200 -11.33 -8.71 14.22
N GLN A 201 -11.44 -10.03 14.31
CA GLN A 201 -10.96 -10.92 13.27
C GLN A 201 -11.79 -10.82 11.98
N SER A 202 -13.11 -10.69 12.09
CA SER A 202 -14.00 -10.43 10.95
C SER A 202 -13.68 -9.09 10.29
N ASP A 203 -13.56 -8.02 11.08
CA ASP A 203 -13.21 -6.68 10.59
C ASP A 203 -11.88 -6.72 9.82
N LYS A 204 -10.86 -7.44 10.34
CA LYS A 204 -9.59 -7.64 9.64
C LYS A 204 -9.73 -8.36 8.30
N GLN A 205 -10.58 -9.39 8.22
CA GLN A 205 -10.80 -10.12 6.97
C GLN A 205 -11.44 -9.22 5.91
N GLU A 206 -12.40 -8.39 6.29
CA GLU A 206 -13.01 -7.40 5.39
C GLU A 206 -11.99 -6.35 4.93
N ILE A 207 -11.14 -5.86 5.84
CA ILE A 207 -10.06 -4.92 5.51
C ILE A 207 -9.07 -5.52 4.51
N GLU A 208 -8.72 -6.80 4.61
CA GLU A 208 -7.82 -7.44 3.66
C GLU A 208 -8.42 -7.55 2.25
N LYS A 209 -9.75 -7.59 2.10
CA LYS A 209 -10.41 -7.52 0.78
C LYS A 209 -10.14 -6.19 0.07
N LEU A 210 -9.89 -5.10 0.80
CA LEU A 210 -9.49 -3.82 0.19
C LEU A 210 -8.22 -3.96 -0.67
N ARG A 211 -7.36 -4.96 -0.43
CA ARG A 211 -6.17 -5.24 -1.26
C ARG A 211 -6.52 -5.56 -2.72
N THR A 212 -7.72 -6.09 -2.98
CA THR A 212 -8.20 -6.38 -4.34
C THR A 212 -8.44 -5.13 -5.18
N SER A 213 -8.55 -3.95 -4.54
CA SER A 213 -8.71 -2.66 -5.22
C SER A 213 -7.49 -2.24 -6.05
N ILE A 214 -6.33 -2.88 -5.89
CA ILE A 214 -5.08 -2.46 -6.55
C ILE A 214 -5.01 -2.91 -8.02
N GLU A 215 -5.58 -4.07 -8.38
CA GLU A 215 -5.47 -4.57 -9.76
C GLU A 215 -6.15 -3.66 -10.80
N PRO A 216 -7.37 -3.15 -10.54
CA PRO A 216 -7.98 -2.14 -11.42
C PRO A 216 -7.08 -0.91 -11.63
N LEU A 217 -6.43 -0.41 -10.57
CA LEU A 217 -5.52 0.73 -10.67
C LEU A 217 -4.32 0.43 -11.60
N ARG A 218 -3.80 -0.80 -11.57
CA ARG A 218 -2.71 -1.21 -12.47
C ARG A 218 -3.19 -1.29 -13.92
N ALA A 219 -4.40 -1.78 -14.14
CA ALA A 219 -5.00 -1.84 -15.47
C ALA A 219 -5.17 -0.42 -16.04
N THR A 220 -5.75 0.50 -15.27
CA THR A 220 -5.91 1.92 -15.66
C THR A 220 -4.57 2.55 -16.02
N ARG A 221 -3.54 2.38 -15.16
CA ARG A 221 -2.20 2.88 -15.45
C ARG A 221 -1.66 2.26 -16.74
N LYS A 222 -1.80 0.95 -16.93
CA LYS A 222 -1.31 0.25 -18.12
C LYS A 222 -1.95 0.79 -19.39
N THR A 223 -3.27 0.95 -19.41
CA THR A 223 -4.01 1.52 -20.55
C THR A 223 -3.46 2.90 -20.91
N ALA A 224 -3.33 3.79 -19.93
CA ALA A 224 -2.78 5.12 -20.16
C ALA A 224 -1.32 5.11 -20.65
N MET A 225 -0.49 4.16 -20.19
CA MET A 225 0.88 3.98 -20.71
C MET A 225 0.88 3.51 -22.16
N ASP A 226 0.01 2.54 -22.49
CA ASP A 226 -0.05 1.96 -23.83
C ASP A 226 -0.54 3.02 -24.85
N GLU A 227 -1.53 3.82 -24.48
CA GLU A 227 -2.03 4.96 -25.26
C GLU A 227 -0.93 5.99 -25.52
N ALA A 228 -0.24 6.46 -24.47
CA ALA A 228 0.87 7.41 -24.62
C ALA A 228 2.02 6.87 -25.51
N ILE A 229 2.24 5.55 -25.53
CA ILE A 229 3.22 4.91 -26.42
C ILE A 229 2.70 4.88 -27.85
N GLN A 230 1.42 4.58 -28.05
CA GLN A 230 0.81 4.50 -29.37
C GLN A 230 0.78 5.87 -30.04
N ASP A 231 0.38 6.92 -29.31
CA ASP A 231 0.38 8.29 -29.80
C ASP A 231 1.77 8.75 -30.21
N PHE A 232 2.76 8.45 -29.37
CA PHE A 232 4.16 8.74 -29.69
C PHE A 232 4.62 8.03 -30.96
N LYS A 233 4.30 6.74 -31.15
CA LYS A 233 4.67 6.01 -32.37
C LYS A 233 4.05 6.67 -33.61
N THR A 234 2.76 7.00 -33.54
CA THR A 234 2.05 7.68 -34.63
C THR A 234 2.72 9.02 -34.96
N ALA A 235 3.03 9.83 -33.95
CA ALA A 235 3.72 11.11 -34.15
C ALA A 235 5.13 10.95 -34.73
N MET A 236 5.88 9.95 -34.28
CA MET A 236 7.22 9.65 -34.79
C MET A 236 7.20 9.17 -36.25
N GLU A 237 6.27 8.29 -36.62
CA GLU A 237 6.14 7.82 -38.01
C GLU A 237 5.71 8.93 -38.95
N LYS A 238 4.82 9.82 -38.50
CA LYS A 238 4.49 11.04 -39.24
C LYS A 238 5.72 11.93 -39.43
N ALA A 239 6.44 12.25 -38.37
CA ALA A 239 7.63 13.10 -38.45
C ALA A 239 8.70 12.53 -39.39
N LYS A 240 8.94 11.20 -39.34
CA LYS A 240 9.87 10.52 -40.24
C LYS A 240 9.41 10.58 -41.70
N THR A 241 8.13 10.35 -41.96
CA THR A 241 7.56 10.41 -43.31
C THR A 241 7.69 11.82 -43.88
N ASP A 242 7.34 12.83 -43.10
CA ASP A 242 7.46 14.24 -43.51
C ASP A 242 8.92 14.61 -43.80
N LEU A 243 9.87 14.16 -42.98
CA LEU A 243 11.31 14.36 -43.22
C LEU A 243 11.78 13.67 -44.51
N LYS A 244 11.40 12.40 -44.73
CA LYS A 244 11.77 11.65 -45.94
C LYS A 244 11.29 12.34 -47.21
N ILE A 245 10.03 12.77 -47.23
CA ILE A 245 9.43 13.53 -48.34
C ILE A 245 10.24 14.79 -48.60
N ALA A 246 10.56 15.56 -47.55
CA ALA A 246 11.32 16.79 -47.68
C ALA A 246 12.79 16.59 -48.11
N LEU A 247 13.37 15.43 -47.84
CA LEU A 247 14.71 15.04 -48.30
C LEU A 247 14.71 14.38 -49.70
N GLY A 248 13.54 14.21 -50.33
CA GLY A 248 13.40 13.56 -51.64
C GLY A 248 13.65 12.04 -51.61
N GLN A 249 13.63 11.42 -50.44
CA GLN A 249 13.77 9.98 -50.26
C GLN A 249 12.35 9.37 -50.20
N LYS A 250 11.97 8.60 -51.23
CA LYS A 250 10.70 7.83 -51.22
C LYS A 250 10.79 6.65 -50.25
#